data_AF-A0A7C1M1P6-F1
#
_entry.id   AF-A0A7C1M1P6-F1
#
_cell.length_a   1.000
_cell.length_b   1.000
_cell.length_c   1.000
_cell.angle_alpha   90.00
_cell.angle_beta   90.00
_cell.angle_gamma   90.00
#
_symmetry.space_group_name_H-M   'P 1'
#
loop_
_entity.id
_entity.type
_entity.pdbx_description
1 polymer ?
#
loop_
_entity_poly.entity_id
_entity_poly.type
_entity_poly.pdbx_seq_one_letter_code
_entity_poly.pdbx_strand_id
1 'polypeptide(L)' 'MRTLGLIFVFLGLVLLLREFNPAFVAWLQPYEGAIRDAFWGVTLIAFGLYILTKRTARKVVLALYLIYLLLYLVV' A
#
# COMPACT_ATOMS: atom_id res chain seq x y z
N MET A 1 2.41 -21.72 -0.44
CA MET A 1 1.03 -21.75 0.12
C MET A 1 0.77 -20.66 1.15
N ARG A 2 1.64 -20.42 2.15
CA ARG A 2 1.48 -19.33 3.13
C ARG A 2 1.39 -17.92 2.51
N THR A 3 2.15 -17.63 1.45
CA THR A 3 2.17 -16.32 0.78
C THR A 3 0.85 -16.00 0.07
N LEU A 4 0.21 -16.99 -0.55
CA LEU A 4 -1.11 -16.83 -1.17
C LEU A 4 -2.19 -16.55 -0.13
N GLY A 5 -2.14 -17.24 1.02
CA GLY A 5 -3.04 -16.94 2.15
C GLY A 5 -2.89 -15.50 2.65
N LEU A 6 -1.65 -15.00 2.73
CA LEU A 6 -1.37 -13.61 3.08
C LEU A 6 -1.96 -12.62 2.05
N ILE A 7 -1.89 -12.93 0.76
CA ILE A 7 -2.49 -12.12 -0.31
C ILE A 7 -4.01 -12.09 -0.19
N PHE A 8 -4.67 -13.24 0.04
CA PHE A 8 -6.13 -13.27 0.21
C PHE A 8 -6.60 -12.56 1.48
N VAL A 9 -5.89 -12.70 2.59
CA VAL A 9 -6.17 -11.94 3.82
C VAL A 9 -6.02 -10.45 3.56
N PHE A 10 -4.94 -10.04 2.87
CA PHE A 10 -4.70 -8.65 2.51
C PHE A 10 -5.80 -8.08 1.60
N LEU A 11 -6.18 -8.80 0.54
CA LEU A 11 -7.28 -8.41 -0.35
C LEU A 11 -8.62 -8.33 0.38
N GLY A 12 -8.91 -9.29 1.26
CA GLY A 12 -10.12 -9.25 2.09
C GLY A 12 -10.16 -8.04 3.02
N LEU A 13 -9.02 -7.67 3.61
CA LEU A 13 -8.89 -6.49 4.47
C LEU A 13 -9.10 -5.18 3.69
N VAL A 14 -8.58 -5.09 2.46
CA VAL A 14 -8.82 -3.96 1.57
C VAL A 14 -10.29 -3.81 1.22
N LEU A 15 -10.94 -4.90 0.82
CA LEU A 15 -12.36 -4.91 0.46
C LEU A 15 -13.21 -4.51 1.67
N LEU A 16 -12.91 -5.06 2.85
CA LEU A 16 -13.60 -4.67 4.08
C LEU A 16 -13.40 -3.19 4.43
N LEU A 17 -12.19 -2.65 4.29
CA LEU A 17 -11.94 -1.21 4.52
C LEU A 17 -12.75 -0.33 3.58
N ARG A 18 -12.91 -0.73 2.32
CA ARG A 18 -13.72 -0.03 1.33
C ARG A 18 -15.21 -0.06 1.67
N GLU A 19 -15.70 -1.20 2.15
CA GLU A 19 -17.13 -1.40 2.49
C GLU A 19 -17.52 -0.77 3.85
N PHE A 20 -16.63 -0.82 4.85
CA PHE A 20 -16.98 -0.47 6.24
C PHE A 20 -16.90 1.02 6.56
N ASN A 21 -16.17 1.85 5.78
CA ASN A 21 -16.00 3.25 6.13
C ASN A 21 -16.05 4.19 4.91
N PRO A 22 -17.25 4.47 4.38
CA PRO A 22 -17.41 5.44 3.29
C PRO A 22 -16.91 6.85 3.65
N ALA A 23 -16.88 7.22 4.95
CA ALA A 23 -16.32 8.49 5.39
C ALA A 23 -14.80 8.55 5.24
N PHE A 24 -14.10 7.43 5.44
CA PHE A 24 -12.67 7.33 5.19
C PHE A 24 -12.36 7.49 3.70
N VAL A 25 -13.14 6.83 2.83
CA VAL A 25 -12.98 6.96 1.37
C VAL A 25 -13.27 8.39 0.90
N ALA A 26 -14.33 9.03 1.43
CA ALA A 26 -14.65 10.42 1.11
C ALA A 26 -13.54 11.40 1.54
N TRP A 27 -12.88 11.15 2.67
CA TRP A 27 -11.73 11.94 3.11
C TRP A 27 -10.48 11.72 2.24
N LEU A 28 -10.32 10.53 1.69
CA LEU A 28 -9.19 10.16 0.83
C LEU A 28 -9.37 10.59 -0.64
N GLN A 29 -10.62 10.76 -1.08
CA GLN A 29 -11.02 11.14 -2.44
C GLN A 29 -10.26 12.35 -3.03
N PRO A 30 -10.05 13.49 -2.32
CA PRO A 30 -9.29 14.62 -2.86
C PRO A 30 -7.81 14.31 -3.13
N TYR A 31 -7.27 13.24 -2.53
CA TYR A 31 -5.88 12.82 -2.70
C TYR A 31 -5.71 11.76 -3.79
N GLU A 32 -6.80 11.30 -4.44
CA GLU A 32 -6.77 10.22 -5.44
C GLU A 32 -5.79 10.47 -6.58
N GLY A 33 -5.88 11.65 -7.20
CA GLY A 33 -4.97 12.02 -8.28
C GLY A 33 -3.52 12.00 -7.83
N ALA A 34 -3.22 12.64 -6.70
CA ALA A 34 -1.86 12.72 -6.17
C ALA A 34 -1.28 11.33 -5.81
N ILE A 35 -2.10 10.44 -5.23
CA ILE A 35 -1.67 9.09 -4.87
C ILE A 35 -1.38 8.28 -6.14
N ARG A 36 -2.23 8.37 -7.17
CA ARG A 36 -2.03 7.62 -8.42
C ARG A 36 -0.86 8.14 -9.25
N ASP A 37 -0.73 9.45 -9.37
CA ASP A 37 0.36 10.07 -10.14
C ASP A 37 1.73 9.83 -9.49
N ALA A 38 1.78 9.80 -8.16
CA ALA A 38 2.99 9.50 -7.41
C ALA A 38 3.40 8.01 -7.43
N PHE A 39 2.55 7.11 -7.97
CA PHE A 39 2.75 5.66 -7.89
C PHE A 39 4.14 5.22 -8.33
N TRP A 40 4.56 5.65 -9.52
CA TRP A 40 5.88 5.30 -10.06
C TRP A 40 7.02 5.91 -9.24
N GLY A 41 6.85 7.14 -8.75
CA GLY A 41 7.86 7.79 -7.90
C GLY A 41 8.06 7.06 -6.58
N VAL A 42 6.97 6.74 -5.88
CA VAL A 42 7.00 6.01 -4.62
C VAL A 42 7.54 4.59 -4.81
N THR A 43 7.16 3.92 -5.91
CA THR A 43 7.66 2.59 -6.27
C THR A 43 9.17 2.60 -6.48
N LEU A 44 9.69 3.57 -7.24
CA LEU A 44 11.12 3.70 -7.50
C LEU A 44 11.90 4.02 -6.21
N ILE A 45 11.37 4.90 -5.35
CA ILE A 45 11.98 5.22 -4.05
C ILE A 45 12.00 3.98 -3.15
N ALA A 46 10.88 3.27 -3.04
CA ALA A 46 10.78 2.05 -2.23
C ALA A 46 11.74 0.97 -2.75
N PHE A 47 11.84 0.81 -4.07
CA PHE A 47 12.75 -0.13 -4.70
C PHE A 47 14.22 0.24 -4.45
N GLY A 48 14.59 1.51 -4.63
CA GLY A 48 15.93 2.01 -4.33
C GLY A 48 16.29 1.81 -2.85
N LEU A 49 15.40 2.18 -1.94
CA LEU A 49 15.58 1.96 -0.50
C LEU A 49 15.71 0.47 -0.16
N TYR A 50 14.91 -0.40 -0.79
CA TYR A 50 14.98 -1.84 -0.56
C TYR A 50 16.34 -2.43 -0.95
N ILE A 51 16.91 -1.98 -2.07
CA ILE A 51 18.26 -2.39 -2.50
C ILE A 51 19.32 -1.89 -1.52
N LEU A 52 19.26 -0.62 -1.13
CA LEU A 52 20.26 0.06 -0.30
C LEU A 52 20.23 -0.35 1.18
N THR A 53 19.09 -0.80 1.71
CA THR A 53 18.94 -1.12 3.13
C THR A 53 19.39 -2.53 3.52
N LYS A 54 19.89 -2.64 4.77
CA LYS A 54 20.20 -3.92 5.43
C LYS A 54 18.90 -4.71 5.71
N ARG A 55 19.03 -6.03 5.91
CA ARG A 55 17.90 -6.98 6.07
C ARG A 55 16.79 -6.52 7.04
N THR A 56 17.14 -5.85 8.13
CA THR A 56 16.15 -5.37 9.12
C THR A 56 15.33 -4.20 8.59
N ALA A 57 15.97 -3.24 7.93
CA ALA A 57 15.31 -2.06 7.38
C ALA A 57 14.53 -2.37 6.09
N ARG A 58 14.89 -3.43 5.35
CA ARG A 58 14.08 -3.91 4.21
C ARG A 58 12.64 -4.25 4.59
N LYS A 59 12.42 -4.82 5.78
CA LYS A 59 11.07 -5.11 6.26
C LYS A 59 10.25 -3.85 6.49
N VAL A 60 10.89 -2.79 6.99
CA VAL A 60 10.25 -1.48 7.20
C VAL A 60 9.87 -0.85 5.86
N VAL A 61 10.79 -0.86 4.88
CA VAL A 61 10.54 -0.36 3.53
C VAL A 61 9.38 -1.12 2.88
N LEU A 62 9.38 -2.45 2.97
CA LEU A 62 8.29 -3.27 2.46
C LEU A 62 6.96 -2.99 3.17
N ALA A 63 6.96 -2.81 4.49
CA ALA A 63 5.75 -2.49 5.25
C ALA A 63 5.18 -1.12 4.84
N LEU A 64 6.02 -0.09 4.73
CA LEU A 64 5.62 1.24 4.26
C LEU A 64 5.08 1.19 2.83
N TYR A 65 5.75 0.45 1.95
CA TYR A 65 5.30 0.27 0.57
C TYR A 65 3.98 -0.50 0.48
N LEU A 66 3.77 -1.50 1.36
CA LEU A 66 2.52 -2.24 1.44
C LEU A 66 1.37 -1.34 1.90
N ILE A 67 1.60 -0.45 2.86
CA ILE A 67 0.62 0.56 3.30
C ILE A 67 0.29 1.51 2.15
N TYR A 68 1.29 1.96 1.41
CA TYR A 68 1.07 2.80 0.23
C TYR A 68 0.25 2.07 -0.85
N LEU A 69 0.53 0.78 -1.10
CA LEU A 69 -0.27 -0.05 -1.99
C LEU A 69 -1.71 -0.21 -1.50
N LEU A 70 -1.95 -0.31 -0.19
CA LEU A 70 -3.31 -0.30 0.38
C LEU A 70 -4.03 1.00 0.02
N LEU A 71 -3.38 2.15 0.24
CA LEU A 71 -3.94 3.46 -0.11
C LEU A 71 -4.25 3.54 -1.60
N TYR A 72 -3.32 3.11 -2.46
CA TYR A 72 -3.52 3.08 -3.91
C TYR A 72 -4.67 2.16 -4.35
N LEU A 73 -4.92 1.05 -3.65
CA LEU A 73 -5.99 0.11 -4.02
C LEU A 73 -7.38 0.54 -3.53
N VAL A 74 -7.43 1.27 -2.41
CA VAL A 74 -8.67 1.81 -1.84
C VAL A 74 -9.15 3.05 -2.61
N VAL A 75 -8.21 3.80 -3.18
CA VAL A 75 -8.42 5.10 -3.82
C VAL A 75 -8.54 4.96 -5.34
#